data_AF-A0A8T7JIW4-F1
#
_entry.id   AF-A0A8T7JIW4-F1
#
_cell.length_a   1.000
_cell.length_b   1.000
_cell.length_c   1.000
_cell.angle_alpha   90.00
_cell.angle_beta   90.00
_cell.angle_gamma   90.00
#
_symmetry.space_group_name_H-M   'P 1'
#
loop_
_entity.id
_entity.type
_entity.pdbx_description
1 polymer ?
#
loop_
_entity_poly.entity_id
_entity_poly.type
_entity_poly.pdbx_seq_one_letter_code
_entity_poly.pdbx_strand_id
1 'polypeptide(L)' 'MSNTLNQLLQEVAELLNKDSVDADATMMTLGVDSMNVVELIMICEEIYPNAIDPDSMEFDEYTTLRQLDENLRVVVA' A
#
# COMPACT_ATOMS: atom_id res chain seq x y z
N MET A 1 17.35 1.26 -8.66
CA MET A 1 16.02 0.81 -9.13
C MET A 1 15.12 0.82 -7.91
N SER A 2 14.43 1.93 -7.66
CA SER A 2 13.55 2.10 -6.51
C SER A 2 12.25 1.34 -6.80
N ASN A 3 12.19 0.07 -6.39
CA ASN A 3 10.99 -0.74 -6.56
C ASN A 3 10.11 -0.51 -5.33
N THR A 4 9.45 0.66 -5.29
CA THR A 4 8.51 1.08 -4.23
C THR A 4 7.49 0.00 -3.90
N LEU A 5 7.05 -0.77 -4.91
CA LEU A 5 6.25 -1.98 -4.71
C LEU A 5 6.89 -2.99 -3.76
N ASN A 6 8.17 -3.33 -3.91
CA ASN A 6 8.84 -4.28 -3.01
C ASN A 6 8.94 -3.75 -1.57
N GLN A 7 9.15 -2.43 -1.41
CA GLN A 7 9.13 -1.82 -0.08
C GLN A 7 7.73 -1.89 0.51
N LEU A 8 6.71 -1.54 -0.26
CA LEU A 8 5.31 -1.61 0.17
C LEU A 8 4.93 -3.04 0.58
N LEU A 9 5.32 -4.05 -0.19
CA LEU A 9 5.08 -5.45 0.16
C LEU A 9 5.75 -5.83 1.49
N GLN A 10 7.00 -5.40 1.71
CA GLN A 10 7.70 -5.70 2.96
C GLN A 10 7.04 -5.02 4.16
N GLU A 11 6.80 -3.71 4.09
CA GLU A 11 6.19 -2.94 5.16
C GLU A 11 4.77 -3.44 5.49
N VAL A 12 4.00 -3.81 4.46
CA VAL A 12 2.65 -4.37 4.66
C VAL A 12 2.70 -5.79 5.25
N ALA A 13 3.70 -6.60 4.90
CA ALA A 13 3.92 -7.90 5.54
C ALA A 13 4.24 -7.72 7.03
N GLU A 14 5.11 -6.76 7.37
CA GLU A 14 5.46 -6.44 8.75
C GLU A 14 4.25 -5.92 9.54
N LEU A 15 3.48 -4.98 8.96
CA LEU A 15 2.23 -4.44 9.51
C LEU A 15 1.21 -5.54 9.86
N LEU A 16 1.04 -6.50 8.95
CA LEU A 16 0.08 -7.60 9.08
C LEU A 16 0.64 -8.79 9.87
N ASN A 17 1.88 -8.70 10.34
CA ASN A 17 2.60 -9.79 11.02
C ASN A 17 2.63 -11.09 10.19
N LYS A 18 2.90 -10.97 8.89
CA LYS A 18 3.00 -12.08 7.93
C LYS A 18 4.42 -12.22 7.41
N ASP A 19 4.84 -13.44 7.06
CA ASP A 19 6.15 -13.69 6.45
C ASP A 19 6.31 -13.00 5.09
N SER A 20 5.22 -12.94 4.31
CA SER A 20 5.17 -12.26 3.01
C SER A 20 3.73 -11.98 2.60
N VAL A 21 3.54 -10.95 1.79
CA VAL A 21 2.27 -10.63 1.13
C VAL A 21 2.41 -10.68 -0.38
N ASP A 22 1.33 -11.03 -1.06
CA ASP A 22 1.29 -11.08 -2.52
C ASP A 22 0.85 -9.73 -3.08
N ALA A 23 1.56 -9.25 -4.11
CA ALA A 23 1.24 -8.00 -4.79
C ALA A 23 -0.07 -8.05 -5.56
N ASP A 24 -0.48 -9.26 -5.96
CA ASP A 24 -1.70 -9.53 -6.72
C ASP A 24 -2.87 -9.95 -5.80
N ALA A 25 -2.64 -10.03 -4.48
CA ALA A 25 -3.70 -10.20 -3.49
C ALA A 25 -4.41 -8.86 -3.19
N THR A 26 -5.71 -8.94 -2.94
CA THR A 26 -6.52 -7.78 -2.56
C THR A 26 -6.27 -7.36 -1.12
N MET A 27 -6.47 -6.07 -0.80
CA MET A 27 -6.37 -5.53 0.56
C MET A 27 -7.15 -6.36 1.59
N MET A 28 -8.38 -6.74 1.26
CA MET A 28 -9.20 -7.63 2.09
C MET A 28 -8.54 -8.99 2.33
N THR A 29 -7.97 -9.61 1.29
CA THR A 29 -7.31 -10.93 1.40
C THR A 29 -6.03 -10.84 2.22
N LEU A 30 -5.35 -9.70 2.15
CA LEU A 30 -4.19 -9.40 2.98
C LEU A 30 -4.58 -9.23 4.45
N GLY A 31 -5.81 -8.85 4.76
CA GLY A 31 -6.24 -8.54 6.13
C GLY A 31 -5.98 -7.09 6.50
N VAL A 32 -5.95 -6.21 5.50
CA VAL A 32 -6.01 -4.77 5.72
C VAL A 32 -7.44 -4.42 6.08
N ASP A 33 -7.59 -3.83 7.25
CA ASP A 33 -8.85 -3.44 7.88
C ASP A 33 -8.75 -1.97 8.32
N SER A 34 -9.87 -1.39 8.74
CA SER A 34 -9.92 -0.01 9.23
C SER A 34 -9.02 0.29 10.44
N MET A 35 -8.50 -0.74 11.14
CA MET A 35 -7.52 -0.56 12.21
C MET A 35 -6.10 -0.33 11.71
N ASN A 36 -5.68 -1.04 10.66
CA ASN A 36 -4.30 -0.99 10.15
C ASN A 36 -4.18 -0.12 8.88
N VAL A 37 -5.30 0.33 8.29
CA VAL A 37 -5.30 1.25 7.16
C VAL A 37 -4.57 2.56 7.46
N VAL A 38 -4.60 3.04 8.70
CA VAL A 38 -3.89 4.28 9.10
C VAL A 38 -2.38 4.07 9.06
N GLU A 39 -1.88 2.92 9.51
CA GLU A 39 -0.45 2.60 9.39
C GLU A 39 -0.04 2.37 7.93
N LEU A 40 -0.90 1.72 7.14
CA LEU A 40 -0.70 1.57 5.70
C LEU A 40 -0.59 2.92 4.99
N ILE A 41 -1.41 3.90 5.36
CA ILE A 41 -1.33 5.27 4.82
C ILE A 41 0.03 5.89 5.14
N MET A 42 0.49 5.80 6.39
CA MET A 42 1.81 6.34 6.78
C MET A 42 2.95 5.66 6.01
N ILE A 43 2.91 4.33 5.85
CA ILE A 43 3.86 3.58 5.02
C ILE A 43 3.84 4.10 3.57
N CYS A 44 2.65 4.34 3.01
CA CYS A 44 2.52 4.89 1.67
C CYS A 44 3.11 6.31 1.59
N GLU A 45 2.92 7.18 2.59
CA GLU A 45 3.54 8.51 2.61
C GLU A 45 5.07 8.44 2.65
N GLU A 46 5.65 7.50 3.39
CA GLU A 46 7.10 7.33 3.46
C GLU A 46 7.69 6.80 2.14
N ILE A 47 7.00 5.87 1.48
CA ILE A 47 7.45 5.26 0.23
C ILE A 47 7.18 6.21 -0.97
N TYR A 48 6.05 6.92 -0.93
CA TYR A 48 5.57 7.82 -1.98
C TYR A 48 5.44 9.25 -1.43
N PRO A 49 6.55 9.96 -1.13
CA PRO A 49 6.53 11.29 -0.52
C PRO A 49 5.90 12.39 -1.38
N ASN A 50 5.57 12.08 -2.64
CA ASN A 50 4.90 12.99 -3.57
C ASN A 50 3.47 12.54 -3.89
N ALA A 51 2.99 11.41 -3.36
CA ALA A 51 1.62 10.97 -3.61
C ALA A 51 0.63 11.99 -3.02
N ILE A 52 -0.42 12.30 -3.78
CA ILE A 52 -1.42 13.30 -3.41
C ILE A 52 -2.16 12.83 -2.16
N ASP A 53 -2.23 13.75 -1.19
CA ASP A 53 -3.14 13.84 -0.05
C ASP A 53 -3.70 12.51 0.48
N PRO A 54 -3.25 12.01 1.64
CA PRO A 54 -3.71 10.75 2.21
C PRO A 54 -5.23 10.69 2.42
N ASP A 55 -5.89 11.84 2.59
CA ASP A 55 -7.36 11.93 2.67
C ASP A 55 -8.07 11.67 1.32
N SER A 56 -7.36 11.73 0.20
CA SER A 56 -7.86 11.34 -1.14
C SER A 56 -7.48 9.90 -1.53
N MET A 57 -6.68 9.19 -0.72
CA MET A 57 -6.40 7.78 -0.97
C MET A 57 -7.61 6.94 -0.57
N GLU A 58 -8.39 6.53 -1.56
CA GLU A 58 -9.43 5.51 -1.37
C GLU A 58 -8.78 4.12 -1.38
N PHE A 59 -8.62 3.55 -0.19
CA PHE A 59 -8.25 2.14 -0.04
C PHE A 59 -9.50 1.28 -0.25
N ASP A 60 -9.64 0.78 -1.47
CA ASP A 60 -10.71 -0.15 -1.81
C ASP A 60 -10.27 -1.59 -1.46
N GLU A 61 -11.16 -2.32 -0.79
CA GLU A 61 -10.98 -3.70 -0.33
C GLU A 61 -10.64 -4.70 -1.46
N TYR A 62 -10.99 -4.39 -2.71
CA TYR A 62 -10.71 -5.16 -3.93
C TYR A 62 -9.43 -4.70 -4.64
N THR A 63 -8.82 -3.59 -4.22
CA THR A 63 -7.56 -3.10 -4.81
C THR A 63 -6.39 -3.98 -4.36
N THR A 64 -5.45 -4.24 -5.27
CA THR A 64 -4.22 -4.96 -4.98
C THR A 64 -3.06 -4.01 -4.66
N LEU A 65 -2.05 -4.48 -3.93
CA LEU A 65 -0.86 -3.65 -3.64
C LEU A 65 -0.13 -3.22 -4.91
N ARG A 66 -0.16 -4.04 -5.97
CA ARG A 66 0.36 -3.67 -7.29
C ARG A 66 -0.41 -2.48 -7.88
N GLN A 67 -1.73 -2.56 -7.88
CA GLN A 67 -2.58 -1.47 -8.38
C GLN A 67 -2.41 -0.21 -7.52
N LEU A 68 -2.24 -0.36 -6.22
CA LEU A 68 -1.96 0.74 -5.31
C LEU A 68 -0.63 1.43 -5.67
N ASP A 69 0.48 0.69 -5.83
CA ASP A 69 1.78 1.23 -6.27
C ASP A 69 1.65 1.95 -7.62
N GLU A 70 0.92 1.37 -8.58
CA GLU A 70 0.70 2.00 -9.89
C GLU A 70 -0.11 3.30 -9.78
N ASN A 71 -1.21 3.31 -9.03
CA ASN A 71 -2.01 4.53 -8.83
C ASN A 71 -1.21 5.62 -8.13
N LEU A 72 -0.52 5.28 -7.04
CA LEU A 72 0.28 6.23 -6.26
C LEU A 72 1.46 6.78 -7.06
N ARG A 73 2.06 5.98 -7.96
CA ARG A 73 3.12 6.46 -8.86
C ARG A 73 2.61 7.34 -10.00
N VAL A 74 1.47 7.00 -10.60
CA VAL A 74 0.89 7.76 -11.72
C VAL A 74 0.50 9.16 -11.27
N VAL A 75 0.06 9.31 -10.02
CA VAL A 75 -0.33 10.59 -9.42
C VAL A 75 0.88 11.53 -9.22
N VAL A 76 2.10 11.02 -9.30
CA VAL A 76 3.37 11.75 -9.09
C VAL A 76 4.02 12.19 -10.42
N ALA A 77 3.40 11.90 -11.58
CA ALA A 77 3.98 12.17 -12.91
C ALA A 77 3.71 13.58 -13.47
#